data_AF-A0A6C0AHA8-F1
#
_entry.id   AF-A0A6C0AHA8-F1
#
_cell.length_a   1.000
_cell.length_b   1.000
_cell.length_c   1.000
_cell.angle_alpha   90.00
_cell.angle_beta   90.00
_cell.angle_gamma   90.00
#
_symmetry.space_group_name_H-M   'P 1'
#
loop_
_entity.id
_entity.type
_entity.pdbx_description
1 polymer ?
#
loop_
_entity_poly.entity_id
_entity_poly.type
_entity_poly.pdbx_seq_one_letter_code
_entity_poly.pdbx_strand_id
1 'polypeptide(L)'
;MTLQISDIIGLIGTFFLIIRLLPLIRDQIIEPSKINLTFILLEFIACIFLGTSAFLINSIPFIVANILSFINLSIIIYIQIKLRISNENKENNENNENNEIIVIHV
;
A
#
# COMPACT_ATOMS: atom_id res chain seq x y z
N MET A 1 -27.62 24.70 3.78
CA MET A 1 -26.48 23.86 4.18
C MET A 1 -25.22 24.72 4.00
N THR A 2 -24.71 25.32 5.07
CA THR A 2 -23.49 26.14 4.99
C THR A 2 -22.29 25.19 5.00
N LEU A 3 -21.52 25.18 3.91
CA LEU A 3 -20.26 24.43 3.86
C LEU A 3 -19.35 24.94 4.98
N GLN A 4 -18.97 24.05 5.90
CA GLN A 4 -17.99 24.39 6.92
C GLN A 4 -16.59 24.28 6.31
N ILE A 5 -15.65 25.09 6.80
CA ILE A 5 -14.24 25.04 6.36
C ILE A 5 -13.65 23.63 6.52
N SER A 6 -14.09 22.88 7.53
CA SER A 6 -13.77 21.48 7.75
C SER A 6 -14.15 20.57 6.57
N ASP A 7 -15.29 20.82 5.93
CA ASP A 7 -15.77 20.01 4.80
C ASP A 7 -14.92 20.26 3.55
N ILE A 8 -14.50 21.52 3.34
CA ILE A 8 -13.61 21.93 2.25
C ILE A 8 -12.23 21.28 2.43
N ILE A 9 -11.67 21.35 3.64
CA ILE A 9 -10.38 20.74 3.96
C ILE A 9 -10.46 19.22 3.78
N GLY A 10 -11.56 18.60 4.23
CA GLY A 10 -11.82 17.18 4.04
C GLY A 10 -11.83 16.79 2.56
N LEU A 11 -12.58 17.51 1.73
CA LEU A 11 -12.65 17.27 0.28
C LEU A 11 -11.31 17.44 -0.42
N ILE A 12 -10.55 18.49 -0.09
CA ILE A 12 -9.22 18.73 -0.66
C ILE A 12 -8.25 17.60 -0.25
N GLY A 13 -8.27 17.19 1.02
CA GLY A 13 -7.48 16.07 1.51
C GLY A 13 -7.80 14.77 0.78
N THR A 14 -9.09 14.48 0.58
CA THR A 14 -9.55 13.32 -0.19
C THR A 14 -9.06 13.38 -1.64
N PHE A 15 -9.14 14.54 -2.28
CA PHE A 15 -8.68 14.73 -3.65
C PHE A 15 -7.18 14.45 -3.81
N PHE A 16 -6.34 14.99 -2.93
CA PHE A 16 -4.91 14.72 -2.94
C PHE A 16 -4.58 13.25 -2.64
N LEU A 17 -5.32 12.62 -1.73
CA LEU A 17 -5.18 11.19 -1.46
C LEU A 17 -5.46 10.35 -2.71
N ILE A 18 -6.57 10.61 -3.39
CA ILE A 18 -6.94 9.92 -4.64
C ILE A 18 -5.84 10.09 -5.70
N ILE A 19 -5.39 11.33 -5.93
CA ILE A 19 -4.33 11.63 -6.91
C ILE A 19 -3.00 10.94 -6.56
N ARG A 20 -2.69 10.78 -5.28
CA ARG A 20 -1.48 10.08 -4.82
C ARG A 20 -1.61 8.56 -4.95
N LEU A 21 -2.76 8.00 -4.57
CA LEU A 21 -2.94 6.55 -4.45
C LEU A 21 -3.12 5.87 -5.81
N LEU A 22 -3.85 6.48 -6.74
CA LEU A 22 -4.07 5.92 -8.08
C LEU A 22 -2.78 5.59 -8.86
N PRO A 23 -1.81 6.52 -9.02
CA PRO A 23 -0.57 6.23 -9.71
C PRO A 23 0.26 5.19 -8.96
N LEU A 24 0.30 5.24 -7.63
CA LEU A 24 1.03 4.25 -6.83
C LEU A 24 0.51 2.83 -7.06
N ILE A 25 -0.80 2.64 -7.07
CA ILE A 25 -1.41 1.33 -7.34
C ILE A 25 -1.14 0.90 -8.77
N ARG A 26 -1.33 1.79 -9.74
CA ARG A 26 -1.08 1.50 -11.16
C ARG A 26 0.35 1.02 -11.36
N ASP A 27 1.32 1.75 -10.82
CA ASP A 27 2.74 1.42 -10.97
C ASP A 27 3.05 0.08 -10.28
N GLN A 28 2.46 -0.19 -9.11
CA GLN A 28 2.59 -1.48 -8.41
C GLN A 28 1.92 -2.65 -9.13
N ILE A 29 0.90 -2.43 -9.94
CA ILE A 29 0.25 -3.50 -10.71
C ILE A 29 1.05 -3.81 -11.99
N ILE A 30 1.56 -2.78 -12.68
CA ILE A 30 2.25 -2.93 -13.97
C ILE A 30 3.69 -3.42 -13.75
N GLU A 31 4.45 -2.71 -12.91
CA GLU A 31 5.85 -3.00 -12.61
C GLU A 31 6.07 -2.93 -11.09
N PRO A 32 5.76 -4.03 -10.37
CA PRO A 32 5.82 -4.04 -8.91
C PRO A 32 7.26 -3.81 -8.44
N SER A 33 7.52 -2.62 -7.91
CA SER A 33 8.80 -2.25 -7.34
C SER A 33 8.83 -2.53 -5.84
N LYS A 34 10.01 -2.84 -5.28
CA LYS A 34 10.15 -3.06 -3.82
C LYS A 34 9.86 -1.74 -3.10
N ILE A 35 8.82 -1.73 -2.26
CA ILE A 35 8.52 -0.60 -1.37
C ILE A 35 8.90 -0.99 0.07
N ASN A 36 9.20 0.01 0.90
CA ASN A 36 9.38 -0.20 2.33
C ASN A 36 8.06 -0.65 3.00
N LEU A 37 7.97 -1.94 3.29
CA LEU A 37 6.79 -2.56 3.92
C LEU A 37 6.47 -1.95 5.30
N THR A 38 7.49 -1.56 6.08
CA THR A 38 7.30 -0.93 7.39
C THR A 38 6.57 0.41 7.26
N PHE A 39 6.92 1.20 6.24
CA PHE A 39 6.24 2.46 5.96
C PHE A 39 4.77 2.23 5.57
N ILE A 40 4.52 1.27 4.67
CA ILE A 40 3.16 0.91 4.24
C ILE A 40 2.31 0.43 5.43
N LEU A 41 2.87 -0.39 6.31
CA LEU A 41 2.17 -0.87 7.52
C LEU A 41 1.86 0.27 8.50
N LEU A 42 2.79 1.21 8.69
CA LEU A 42 2.56 2.37 9.53
C LEU A 42 1.44 3.25 8.96
N GLU A 43 1.43 3.46 7.64
CA GLU A 43 0.39 4.21 6.95
C GLU A 43 -0.97 3.49 7.02
N PHE A 44 -0.98 2.16 6.93
CA PHE A 44 -2.18 1.34 7.11
C PHE A 44 -2.79 1.50 8.51
N ILE A 45 -1.97 1.46 9.55
CA ILE A 45 -2.41 1.68 10.93
C ILE A 45 -2.92 3.12 11.12
N ALA A 46 -2.19 4.11 10.59
CA ALA A 46 -2.61 5.51 10.65
C ALA A 46 -3.97 5.72 9.95
N CYS A 47 -4.20 5.05 8.82
CA CYS A 47 -5.45 5.09 8.08
C CYS A 47 -6.64 4.57 8.91
N ILE A 48 -6.44 3.52 9.71
CA ILE A 48 -7.48 3.01 10.63
C ILE A 48 -7.80 4.06 11.69
N PHE A 49 -6.78 4.62 12.36
CA PHE A 49 -6.98 5.63 13.39
C PHE A 49 -7.64 6.91 12.86
N LEU A 50 -7.21 7.38 11.70
CA LEU A 50 -7.79 8.56 11.05
C LEU A 50 -9.21 8.30 10.56
N GLY A 51 -9.51 7.11 10.04
CA GLY A 51 -10.86 6.70 9.68
C GLY A 51 -11.80 6.63 10.89
N THR A 52 -11.34 6.07 12.01
CA THR A 52 -12.10 6.06 13.27
C THR A 52 -12.30 7.48 13.80
N SER A 53 -11.27 8.33 13.76
CA SER A 53 -11.38 9.74 14.15
C SER A 53 -12.41 10.49 13.28
N ALA A 54 -12.38 10.26 11.97
CA ALA A 54 -13.34 10.82 11.01
C ALA A 54 -14.79 10.46 11.33
N PHE A 55 -15.01 9.21 11.75
CA PHE A 55 -16.32 8.73 12.20
C PHE A 55 -16.79 9.46 13.46
N LEU A 56 -15.90 9.65 14.45
CA LEU A 56 -16.23 10.36 15.69
C LEU A 56 -16.61 11.83 15.45
N ILE A 57 -15.99 12.50 14.49
CA ILE A 57 -16.28 13.90 14.13
C ILE A 57 -17.39 14.03 13.07
N ASN A 58 -18.04 12.94 12.67
CA ASN A 58 -19.07 12.89 11.61
C ASN A 58 -18.63 13.52 10.27
N SER A 59 -17.34 13.47 9.93
CA SER A 59 -16.84 14.01 8.66
C SER A 59 -16.90 12.97 7.55
N ILE A 60 -18.02 12.93 6.82
CA ILE A 60 -18.23 12.04 5.66
C ILE A 60 -17.07 12.05 4.65
N PRO A 61 -16.57 13.20 4.15
CA PRO A 61 -15.51 13.20 3.15
C PRO A 61 -14.23 12.55 3.68
N PHE A 62 -13.95 12.71 4.98
CA PHE A 62 -12.77 12.14 5.61
C PHE A 62 -12.93 10.64 5.88
N ILE A 63 -14.14 10.16 6.20
CA ILE A 63 -14.46 8.73 6.29
C ILE A 63 -14.22 8.05 4.95
N VAL A 64 -14.77 8.61 3.86
CA VAL A 64 -14.63 8.06 2.51
C VAL A 64 -13.16 8.00 2.08
N ALA A 65 -12.38 9.04 2.37
CA ALA A 65 -10.95 9.07 2.08
C ALA A 65 -10.19 7.93 2.76
N ASN A 66 -10.44 7.70 4.04
CA ASN A 66 -9.75 6.66 4.81
C ASN A 66 -10.20 5.25 4.38
N ILE A 67 -11.46 5.05 4.00
CA ILE A 67 -11.90 3.75 3.44
C ILE A 67 -11.19 3.46 2.12
N LEU A 68 -11.08 4.45 1.22
CA LEU A 68 -10.37 4.29 -0.04
C LEU A 68 -8.87 4.04 0.17
N SER A 69 -8.22 4.79 1.06
CA SER A 69 -6.83 4.55 1.46
C SER A 69 -6.62 3.15 2.01
N PHE A 70 -7.53 2.67 2.85
CA PHE A 70 -7.44 1.33 3.43
C PHE A 70 -7.46 0.24 2.37
N ILE A 71 -8.39 0.31 1.41
CA ILE A 71 -8.49 -0.65 0.30
C ILE A 71 -7.20 -0.62 -0.53
N ASN A 72 -6.73 0.57 -0.87
CA ASN A 72 -5.55 0.77 -1.69
C ASN A 72 -4.27 0.23 -1.02
N LEU A 73 -4.07 0.54 0.27
CA LEU A 73 -2.94 0.03 1.04
C LEU A 73 -3.01 -1.50 1.19
N SER A 74 -4.20 -2.08 1.36
CA SER A 74 -4.38 -3.53 1.39
C SER A 74 -3.91 -4.20 0.09
N ILE A 75 -4.27 -3.62 -1.07
CA ILE A 75 -3.83 -4.10 -2.39
C ILE A 75 -2.30 -4.02 -2.51
N ILE A 76 -1.70 -2.89 -2.12
CA ILE A 76 -0.25 -2.72 -2.18
C ILE A 76 0.46 -3.72 -1.27
N ILE A 77 -0.02 -3.92 -0.03
CA ILE A 77 0.53 -4.91 0.91
C ILE A 77 0.49 -6.31 0.27
N TYR A 78 -0.65 -6.68 -0.33
CA TYR A 78 -0.79 -7.97 -1.00
C TYR A 78 0.23 -8.16 -2.14
N ILE A 79 0.39 -7.14 -3.00
CA ILE A 79 1.38 -7.16 -4.10
C ILE A 79 2.80 -7.32 -3.54
N GLN A 80 3.15 -6.57 -2.50
CA GLN A 80 4.48 -6.60 -1.88
C GLN A 80 4.80 -7.96 -1.26
N ILE A 81 3.81 -8.59 -0.59
CA ILE A 81 3.96 -9.95 -0.05
C ILE A 81 4.22 -10.95 -1.18
N LYS A 82 3.42 -10.89 -2.25
CA LYS A 82 3.57 -11.77 -3.42
C LYS A 82 4.95 -11.60 -4.08
N LEU A 83 5.42 -10.35 -4.23
CA LEU A 83 6.73 -10.06 -4.82
C LEU A 83 7.87 -10.61 -3.95
N ARG A 84 7.77 -10.50 -2.62
CA ARG A 84 8.79 -11.00 -1.70
C ARG A 84 8.91 -12.53 -1.78
N ILE A 85 7.79 -13.24 -1.75
CA ILE A 85 7.77 -14.72 -1.90
C ILE A 85 8.36 -15.14 -3.25
N SER A 86 8.02 -14.44 -4.33
CA SER A 86 8.54 -14.75 -5.67
C SER A 86 10.06 -14.56 -5.77
N ASN A 87 10.62 -13.53 -5.10
CA ASN A 87 12.06 -13.27 -5.10
C ASN A 87 12.81 -14.30 -4.25
N GLU A 88 12.28 -14.67 -3.08
CA GLU A 88 12.87 -15.72 -2.22
C GLU A 88 12.94 -17.06 -2.96
N ASN A 89 11.89 -17.43 -3.71
CA ASN A 89 11.90 -18.64 -4.53
C ASN A 89 12.92 -18.60 -5.67
N LYS A 90 13.14 -17.42 -6.26
CA LYS A 90 14.11 -17.25 -7.34
C LYS A 90 15.55 -17.36 -6.82
N GLU A 91 15.86 -16.71 -5.70
CA GLU A 91 17.17 -16.81 -5.03
C GLU A 91 17.47 -18.25 -4.58
N ASN A 92 16.48 -18.98 -4.06
CA ASN A 92 16.65 -20.38 -3.67
C ASN A 92 16.94 -21.30 -4.88
N ASN A 93 16.30 -21.06 -6.03
CA ASN A 93 16.57 -21.83 -7.24
C ASN A 93 17.97 -21.56 -7.82
N GLU A 94 18.39 -20.29 -7.89
CA GLU A 94 19.74 -19.93 -8.36
C GLU A 94 20.83 -20.52 -7.45
N ASN A 95 20.61 -20.55 -6.12
CA ASN A 95 21.53 -21.19 -5.18
C ASN A 95 21.60 -22.73 -5.35
N ASN A 96 20.48 -23.38 -5.68
CA ASN A 96 20.46 -24.82 -5.94
C ASN A 96 21.21 -25.18 -7.24
N GLU A 97 21.01 -24.43 -8.33
CA GLU A 97 21.73 -24.66 -9.59
C GLU A 97 23.25 -24.48 -9.39
N ASN A 98 23.67 -23.44 -8.67
CA ASN A 98 25.08 -23.23 -8.35
C ASN A 98 25.68 -24.39 -7.52
N ASN A 99 24.93 -24.93 -6.56
CA ASN A 99 25.37 -26.07 -5.77
C ASN A 99 25.49 -27.35 -6.61
N GLU A 100 24.55 -27.63 -7.52
CA GLU A 100 24.65 -28.78 -8.42
C GLU A 100 25.89 -28.68 -9.33
N ILE A 101 26.18 -27.50 -9.90
CA ILE A 101 27.37 -27.28 -10.73
C ILE A 101 28.65 -27.56 -9.95
N ILE A 102 28.73 -27.13 -8.68
CA ILE A 102 29.89 -27.39 -7.82
C ILE A 102 30.04 -28.89 -7.54
N VAL A 103 28.95 -29.61 -7.27
CA VAL A 103 28.97 -31.05 -6.98
C VAL A 103 29.40 -31.88 -8.21
N ILE A 104 29.04 -31.48 -9.43
CA ILE A 104 29.45 -32.18 -10.66
C ILE A 104 30.95 -31.98 -10.96
N HIS A 105 31.56 -30.90 -10.45
CA HIS A 105 32.94 -30.53 -10.74
C HIS A 105 33.98 -31.02 -9.71
N VAL A 106 33.55 -31.70 -8.64
CA VAL A 106 34.40 -32.32 -7.59
C VAL A 106 34.44 -33.83 -7.76
#